data_AF-A0A0L6J7W4-F1
#
_entry.id   AF-A0A0L6J7W4-F1
#
_cell.length_a   1.000
_cell.length_b   1.000
_cell.length_c   1.000
_cell.angle_alpha   90.00
_cell.angle_beta   90.00
_cell.angle_gamma   90.00
#
_symmetry.space_group_name_H-M   'P 1'
#
loop_
_entity.id
_entity.type
_entity.pdbx_description
1 polymer ?
#
loop_
_entity_poly.entity_id
_entity_poly.type
_entity_poly.pdbx_seq_one_letter_code
_entity_poly.pdbx_strand_id
1 'polypeptide(L)'
;MSLGCFAALAMTVGPRRGLGEHPTRVLILRRLSAGCPGVTTIVPDPDDLALSKVVAWRDKDRDWLRSGIRAKLFSLETMAAPLVRMPDRVPERHEMMRRLAWLAAECGLRSLIRE
;
A
#
# COMPACT_ATOMS: atom_id res chain seq x y z
N MET A 1 -1.77 10.16 25.99
CA MET A 1 -2.11 9.27 24.85
C MET A 1 -0.93 8.34 24.60
N SER A 2 -1.05 7.06 24.93
CA SER A 2 0.03 6.08 24.73
C SER A 2 0.00 5.60 23.29
N LEU A 3 1.05 5.89 22.51
CA LEU A 3 1.25 5.27 21.19
C LEU A 3 1.44 3.77 21.41
N GLY A 4 0.43 2.97 21.04
CA GLY A 4 0.60 1.53 20.99
C GLY A 4 1.55 1.19 19.83
N CYS A 5 2.75 0.70 20.14
CA CYS A 5 3.67 0.18 19.15
C CYS A 5 3.05 -1.05 18.47
N PHE A 6 2.89 -0.99 17.15
CA PHE A 6 2.65 -2.17 16.33
C PHE A 6 4.00 -2.78 15.99
N ALA A 7 4.17 -4.08 16.29
CA ALA A 7 5.32 -4.84 15.81
C ALA A 7 4.84 -5.72 14.63
N ALA A 8 5.43 -5.51 13.45
CA ALA A 8 5.22 -6.41 12.31
C ALA A 8 6.00 -7.71 12.58
N LEU A 9 5.30 -8.85 12.65
CA LEU A 9 5.91 -10.10 13.12
C LEU A 9 6.33 -11.04 11.97
N ALA A 10 5.74 -10.92 10.77
CA ALA A 10 6.19 -11.62 9.57
C ALA A 10 5.49 -11.06 8.31
N MET A 11 6.25 -10.91 7.22
CA MET A 11 5.68 -10.81 5.87
C MET A 11 5.55 -12.23 5.32
N THR A 12 4.33 -12.71 5.13
CA THR A 12 4.11 -14.00 4.46
C THR A 12 3.53 -13.76 3.08
N VAL A 13 4.34 -14.03 2.05
CA VAL A 13 3.84 -14.15 0.67
C VAL A 13 3.24 -15.55 0.55
N GLY A 14 1.93 -15.65 0.78
CA GLY A 14 1.20 -16.92 0.73
C GLY A 14 0.22 -16.97 -0.45
N PRO A 15 0.13 -18.08 -1.20
CA PRO A 15 -0.95 -18.25 -2.16
C PRO A 15 -2.27 -18.44 -1.41
N ARG A 16 -3.22 -17.50 -1.57
CA ARG A 16 -4.60 -17.72 -1.10
C ARG A 16 -5.32 -18.62 -2.09
N ARG A 17 -5.68 -19.84 -1.66
CA ARG A 17 -6.68 -20.65 -2.36
C ARG A 17 -8.04 -19.94 -2.25
N GLY A 18 -8.56 -19.43 -3.36
CA GLY A 18 -9.95 -18.96 -3.47
C GLY A 18 -10.20 -17.53 -3.99
N LEU A 19 -9.18 -16.73 -4.29
CA LEU A 19 -9.34 -15.35 -4.79
C LEU A 19 -8.33 -15.06 -5.91
N GLY A 20 -8.46 -15.75 -7.05
CA GLY A 20 -7.60 -15.56 -8.22
C GLY A 20 -6.14 -15.94 -7.99
N GLU A 21 -5.43 -16.33 -9.04
CA GLU A 21 -4.04 -16.81 -9.00
C GLU A 21 -3.01 -15.66 -8.85
N HIS A 22 -3.33 -14.63 -8.06
CA HIS A 22 -2.46 -13.48 -7.87
C HIS A 22 -1.88 -13.48 -6.46
N PRO A 23 -0.54 -13.56 -6.31
CA PRO A 23 0.09 -13.50 -4.99
C PRO A 23 -0.18 -12.14 -4.36
N THR A 24 -1.10 -12.10 -3.38
CA THR A 24 -1.38 -10.91 -2.58
C THR A 24 -0.42 -10.89 -1.40
N ARG A 25 0.25 -9.76 -1.17
CA ARG A 25 1.11 -9.61 0.01
C ARG A 25 0.23 -9.31 1.22
N VAL A 26 0.47 -10.04 2.31
CA VAL A 26 -0.31 -9.91 3.52
C VAL A 26 0.63 -9.78 4.70
N LEU A 27 0.36 -8.81 5.55
CA LEU A 27 1.09 -8.58 6.79
C LEU A 27 0.32 -9.19 7.95
N ILE A 28 1.03 -9.95 8.78
CA ILE A 28 0.52 -10.39 10.07
C ILE A 28 1.04 -9.41 11.12
N LEU A 29 0.14 -8.55 11.61
CA LEU A 29 0.45 -7.58 12.67
C LEU A 29 0.00 -8.13 14.01
N ARG A 30 0.91 -8.09 14.99
CA ARG A 30 0.58 -8.39 16.38
C ARG A 30 0.59 -7.10 17.18
N ARG A 31 -0.55 -6.79 17.81
CA ARG A 31 -0.65 -5.62 18.69
C ARG A 31 0.00 -5.93 20.03
N LEU A 32 0.98 -5.11 20.40
CA LEU A 32 1.67 -5.14 21.68
C LEU A 32 1.34 -3.85 22.42
N SER A 33 0.14 -3.78 22.99
CA SER A 33 -0.32 -2.65 23.80
C SER A 33 -0.83 -3.15 25.13
N ALA A 34 -0.55 -2.41 26.20
CA ALA A 34 -0.92 -2.75 27.57
C ALA A 34 -2.43 -3.01 27.77
N GLY A 35 -3.29 -2.49 26.89
CA GLY A 35 -4.74 -2.69 26.95
C GLY A 35 -5.28 -3.84 26.08
N CYS A 36 -4.50 -4.37 25.15
CA CYS A 36 -4.91 -5.47 24.25
C CYS A 36 -3.71 -6.35 23.83
N PRO A 37 -3.00 -7.01 24.76
CA PRO A 37 -1.88 -7.87 24.41
C PRO A 37 -2.36 -9.11 23.65
N GLY A 38 -1.72 -9.42 22.52
CA GLY A 38 -1.93 -10.70 21.82
C GLY A 38 -2.94 -10.70 20.67
N VAL A 39 -3.53 -9.55 20.31
CA VAL A 39 -4.36 -9.46 19.10
C VAL A 39 -3.48 -9.58 17.86
N THR A 40 -3.71 -10.65 17.09
CA THR A 40 -3.09 -10.87 15.78
C THR A 40 -4.12 -10.54 14.71
N THR A 41 -3.74 -9.69 13.76
CA THR A 41 -4.58 -9.37 12.60
C THR A 41 -3.82 -9.62 11.32
N ILE A 42 -4.57 -10.05 10.30
CA ILE A 42 -4.09 -10.20 8.94
C ILE A 42 -4.55 -8.97 8.18
N VAL A 43 -3.61 -8.11 7.78
CA VAL A 43 -3.89 -6.87 7.05
C VAL A 43 -3.24 -6.91 5.68
N PRO A 44 -3.79 -6.20 4.68
CA PRO A 44 -3.10 -6.01 3.41
C PRO A 44 -1.72 -5.41 3.63
N ASP A 45 -0.79 -5.75 2.74
CA ASP A 45 0.46 -5.02 2.64
C ASP A 45 0.19 -3.50 2.47
N PRO A 46 1.01 -2.60 3.06
CA PRO A 46 0.72 -1.18 3.06
C PRO A 46 0.81 -0.59 1.65
N ASP A 47 1.69 -1.12 0.79
CA ASP A 47 1.80 -0.73 -0.61
C ASP A 47 0.55 -1.16 -1.39
N ASP A 48 0.03 -2.37 -1.12
CA ASP A 48 -1.21 -2.87 -1.75
C ASP A 48 -2.43 -2.02 -1.30
N LEU A 49 -2.49 -1.67 0.00
CA LEU A 49 -3.52 -0.77 0.52
C LEU A 49 -3.42 0.61 -0.12
N ALA A 50 -2.21 1.17 -0.22
CA ALA A 50 -1.98 2.47 -0.86
C ALA A 50 -2.34 2.43 -2.35
N LEU A 51 -1.97 1.37 -3.06
CA LEU A 51 -2.30 1.18 -4.47
C LEU A 51 -3.82 1.12 -4.67
N SER A 52 -4.57 0.48 -3.78
CA SER A 52 -6.04 0.50 -3.82
C SER A 52 -6.62 1.92 -3.74
N LYS A 53 -5.95 2.83 -3.02
CA LYS A 53 -6.32 4.25 -2.94
C LYS A 53 -5.93 5.02 -4.18
N VAL A 54 -4.82 4.67 -4.83
CA VAL A 54 -4.46 5.22 -6.14
C VAL A 54 -5.49 4.87 -7.21
N VAL A 55 -6.02 3.64 -7.17
CA VAL A 55 -7.11 3.19 -8.06
C VAL A 55 -8.39 3.98 -7.81
N ALA A 56 -8.80 4.11 -6.53
CA ALA A 56 -10.03 4.81 -6.14
C ALA A 56 -9.97 6.35 -6.35
N TRP A 57 -8.80 6.94 -6.13
CA TRP A 57 -8.46 8.35 -6.40
C TRP A 57 -9.46 9.40 -5.89
N ARG A 58 -10.02 9.19 -4.69
CA ARG A 58 -10.94 10.17 -4.07
C ARG A 58 -10.12 11.32 -3.48
N ASP A 59 -10.74 12.48 -3.31
CA ASP A 59 -10.06 13.67 -2.77
C ASP A 59 -9.36 13.40 -1.43
N LYS A 60 -10.08 12.77 -0.50
CA LYS A 60 -9.53 12.38 0.81
C LYS A 60 -8.38 11.38 0.73
N ASP A 61 -8.35 10.55 -0.32
CA ASP A 61 -7.31 9.55 -0.50
C ASP A 61 -5.99 10.22 -0.89
N ARG A 62 -6.04 11.33 -1.65
CA ARG A 62 -4.84 12.09 -2.06
C ARG A 62 -4.08 12.64 -0.84
N ASP A 63 -4.79 13.21 0.12
CA ASP A 63 -4.17 13.74 1.35
C ASP A 63 -3.55 12.64 2.21
N TRP A 64 -4.25 11.51 2.33
CA TRP A 64 -3.74 10.34 3.04
C TRP A 64 -2.50 9.75 2.36
N LEU A 65 -2.52 9.63 1.02
CA LEU A 65 -1.39 9.14 0.22
C LEU A 65 -0.16 10.02 0.37
N ARG A 66 -0.31 11.35 0.24
CA ARG A 66 0.80 12.29 0.44
C ARG A 66 1.41 12.19 1.84
N SER A 67 0.56 12.09 2.86
CA SER A 67 1.00 11.97 4.24
C SER A 67 1.77 10.66 4.47
N GLY A 68 1.26 9.54 3.95
CA GLY A 68 1.90 8.24 4.08
C GLY A 68 3.24 8.13 3.33
N ILE A 69 3.34 8.69 2.12
CA ILE A 69 4.60 8.75 1.36
C ILE A 69 5.65 9.56 2.13
N ARG A 70 5.30 10.76 2.61
CA ARG A 70 6.22 11.61 3.40
C ARG A 70 6.67 10.92 4.69
N ALA A 71 5.78 10.15 5.31
CA ALA A 71 6.09 9.33 6.48
C ALA A 71 6.82 8.01 6.15
N LYS A 72 7.09 7.72 4.86
CA LYS A 72 7.73 6.49 4.38
C LYS A 72 6.99 5.20 4.79
N LEU A 73 5.66 5.25 4.87
CA LEU A 73 4.81 4.10 5.22
C LEU A 73 4.60 3.15 4.04
N PHE A 74 4.81 3.63 2.82
CA PHE A 74 4.74 2.88 1.56
C PHE A 74 5.60 3.58 0.50
N SER A 75 5.96 2.85 -0.57
CA SER A 75 6.88 3.27 -1.62
C SER A 75 6.19 3.33 -2.98
N LEU A 76 6.39 4.44 -3.69
CA LEU A 76 5.90 4.60 -5.07
C LEU A 76 6.47 3.56 -6.03
N GLU A 77 7.72 3.11 -5.81
CA GLU A 77 8.36 2.07 -6.62
C GLU A 77 7.65 0.72 -6.42
N THR A 78 7.42 0.32 -5.16
CA THR A 78 6.74 -0.93 -4.83
C THR A 78 5.29 -0.92 -5.32
N MET A 79 4.61 0.22 -5.25
CA MET A 79 3.26 0.41 -5.77
C MET A 79 3.18 0.36 -7.30
N ALA A 80 4.25 0.70 -8.03
CA ALA A 80 4.27 0.67 -9.49
C ALA A 80 4.46 -0.75 -10.06
N ALA A 81 5.17 -1.62 -9.35
CA ALA A 81 5.50 -2.96 -9.84
C ALA A 81 4.26 -3.85 -10.19
N PRO A 82 3.14 -3.81 -9.43
CA PRO A 82 1.94 -4.58 -9.74
C PRO A 82 1.15 -4.07 -10.95
N LEU A 83 1.36 -2.82 -11.39
CA LEU A 83 0.54 -2.18 -12.43
C LEU A 83 0.52 -2.92 -13.76
N VAL A 84 1.59 -3.66 -14.09
CA VAL A 84 1.72 -4.47 -15.31
C VAL A 84 0.75 -5.66 -15.34
N ARG A 85 0.27 -6.10 -14.17
CA ARG A 85 -0.57 -7.30 -14.00
C ARG A 85 -1.98 -6.99 -13.51
N MET A 86 -2.40 -5.73 -13.55
CA MET A 86 -3.72 -5.35 -13.06
C MET A 86 -4.83 -5.75 -14.03
N PRO A 87 -6.00 -6.15 -13.52
CA PRO A 87 -7.12 -6.57 -14.35
C PRO A 87 -7.78 -5.37 -15.06
N ASP A 88 -8.43 -5.61 -16.20
CA ASP A 88 -9.06 -4.57 -17.04
C ASP A 88 -10.16 -3.73 -16.35
N ARG A 89 -10.59 -4.13 -15.15
CA ARG A 89 -11.62 -3.41 -14.36
C ARG A 89 -11.08 -2.21 -13.58
N VAL A 90 -9.76 -1.99 -13.58
CA VAL A 90 -9.15 -0.78 -12.97
C VAL A 90 -8.88 0.28 -14.05
N PRO A 91 -8.65 1.56 -13.68
CA PRO A 91 -8.20 2.57 -14.64
C PRO A 91 -6.97 2.09 -15.42
N GLU A 92 -6.81 2.55 -16.65
CA GLU A 92 -5.69 2.15 -17.50
C GLU A 92 -4.34 2.38 -16.83
N ARG A 93 -3.36 1.52 -17.15
CA ARG A 93 -1.99 1.61 -16.61
C ARG A 93 -1.41 3.02 -16.73
N HIS A 94 -1.58 3.67 -17.88
CA HIS A 94 -1.05 5.02 -18.09
C HIS A 94 -1.65 6.03 -17.10
N GLU A 95 -2.96 5.95 -16.82
CA GLU A 95 -3.61 6.82 -15.83
C GLU A 95 -3.10 6.54 -14.41
N MET A 96 -2.92 5.27 -14.04
CA MET A 96 -2.33 4.91 -12.75
C MET A 96 -0.89 5.44 -12.62
N MET A 97 -0.08 5.36 -13.69
CA MET A 97 1.27 5.94 -13.72
C MET A 97 1.26 7.46 -13.57
N ARG A 98 0.33 8.17 -14.23
CA ARG A 98 0.16 9.63 -14.09
C ARG A 98 -0.13 10.02 -12.64
N ARG A 99 -1.00 9.26 -11.97
CA ARG A 99 -1.35 9.47 -10.56
C ARG A 99 -0.15 9.27 -9.62
N LEU A 100 0.64 8.22 -9.83
CA LEU A 100 1.87 7.99 -9.07
C LEU A 100 2.90 9.11 -9.30
N ALA A 101 3.06 9.57 -10.55
CA ALA A 101 3.94 10.68 -10.87
C ALA A 101 3.49 11.99 -10.20
N TRP A 102 2.18 12.26 -10.16
CA TRP A 102 1.62 13.40 -9.44
C TRP A 102 1.96 13.34 -7.93
N LEU A 103 1.80 12.16 -7.30
CA LEU A 103 2.18 11.97 -5.91
C LEU A 103 3.67 12.17 -5.66
N ALA A 104 4.54 11.70 -6.57
CA ALA A 104 5.97 11.92 -6.49
C ALA A 104 6.31 13.42 -6.46
N ALA A 105 5.72 14.18 -7.40
CA ALA A 105 5.90 15.62 -7.50
C ALA A 105 5.43 16.35 -6.24
N GLU A 106 4.23 16.04 -5.75
CA GLU A 106 3.66 16.63 -4.52
C GLU A 106 4.47 16.32 -3.25
N CYS A 107 5.23 15.23 -3.26
CA CYS A 107 6.09 14.82 -2.17
C CYS A 107 7.55 15.26 -2.35
N GLY A 108 7.88 16.00 -3.43
CA GLY A 108 9.25 16.45 -3.71
C GLY A 108 10.22 15.31 -4.05
N LEU A 109 9.71 14.16 -4.49
CA LEU A 109 10.52 13.02 -4.88
C LEU A 109 10.90 13.16 -6.35
N ARG A 110 12.21 13.09 -6.67
CA ARG A 110 12.67 13.04 -8.07
C ARG A 110 12.23 11.71 -8.69
N SER A 111 11.68 11.79 -9.91
CA SER A 111 11.12 10.67 -10.69
C SER A 111 11.99 9.41 -10.59
N LEU A 112 11.45 8.37 -9.94
CA LEU A 112 12.00 7.02 -9.94
C LEU A 112 11.38 6.15 -11.05
N ILE A 113 10.47 6.71 -11.84
CA ILE A 113 9.74 5.97 -12.86
C ILE A 113 10.47 6.12 -14.19
N ARG A 114 11.40 5.20 -14.48
CA ARG A 114 11.91 4.97 -15.82
C ARG A 114 10.92 4.06 -16.56
N GLU A 115 10.51 4.48 -17.75
CA GLU A 115 9.72 3.69 -18.71
C GLU A 115 10.47 2.45 -19.20
#